data_AF-A0A957ZW18-F1
#
_entry.id   AF-A0A957ZW18-F1
#
_cell.length_a   1.000
_cell.length_b   1.000
_cell.length_c   1.000
_cell.angle_alpha   90.00
_cell.angle_beta   90.00
_cell.angle_gamma   90.00
#
_symmetry.space_group_name_H-M   'P 1'
#
loop_
_entity.id
_entity.type
_entity.pdbx_description
1 polymer ?
#
loop_
_entity_poly.entity_id
_entity_poly.type
_entity_poly.pdbx_seq_one_letter_code
_entity_poly.pdbx_strand_id
1 'polypeptide(L)' 'MATIALIHGPNLNLLGTRETHIYGDMTLA' A
#
# COMPACT_ATOMS: atom_id res chain seq x y z
N MET A 1 14.62 -19.10 -12.59
CA MET A 1 13.63 -18.02 -12.31
C MET A 1 13.97 -17.43 -10.96
N ALA A 2 13.90 -16.11 -10.80
CA ALA A 2 14.14 -15.48 -9.51
C ALA A 2 12.83 -15.41 -8.71
N THR A 3 12.91 -15.69 -7.40
CA THR A 3 11.82 -15.46 -6.46
C THR A 3 12.00 -14.09 -5.84
N ILE A 4 10.97 -13.24 -5.91
CA ILE A 4 11.00 -11.88 -5.39
C ILE A 4 9.94 -11.75 -4.30
N ALA A 5 10.33 -11.21 -3.15
CA ALA A 5 9.43 -10.86 -2.07
C ALA A 5 9.18 -9.34 -2.06
N LEU A 6 7.93 -8.94 -1.84
CA LEU A 6 7.53 -7.55 -1.60
C LEU A 6 7.00 -7.45 -0.16
N ILE A 7 7.60 -6.58 0.65
CA ILE A 7 7.24 -6.39 2.05
C ILE A 7 6.77 -4.95 2.23
N HIS A 8 5.59 -4.79 2.83
CA HIS A 8 5.00 -3.49 3.11
C HIS A 8 5.29 -3.06 4.55
N GLY A 9 5.57 -1.77 4.72
CA GLY A 9 5.72 -1.16 6.04
C GLY A 9 4.37 -0.98 6.77
N PRO A 10 4.41 -0.55 8.04
CA PRO A 10 3.21 -0.27 8.82
C PRO A 10 2.28 0.72 8.13
N ASN A 11 0.98 0.53 8.30
CA ASN A 11 -0.12 1.40 7.81
C ASN A 11 -0.32 1.46 6.28
N LEU A 12 0.54 0.84 5.45
CA LEU A 12 0.29 0.77 4.00
C LEU A 12 -0.98 -0.03 3.65
N ASN A 13 -1.47 -0.88 4.56
CA ASN A 13 -2.76 -1.54 4.44
C ASN A 13 -3.96 -0.58 4.50
N LEU A 14 -3.72 0.70 4.80
CA LEU A 14 -4.74 1.75 4.85
C LEU A 14 -4.74 2.65 3.60
N LEU A 15 -3.88 2.38 2.59
CA LEU A 15 -3.95 3.10 1.31
C LEU A 15 -5.36 2.99 0.69
N GLY A 16 -5.83 4.09 0.12
CA GLY A 16 -7.21 4.22 -0.38
C GLY A 16 -8.28 4.42 0.71
N THR A 17 -7.92 4.46 1.99
CA THR A 17 -8.87 4.71 3.09
C THR A 17 -8.40 5.78 4.09
N ARG A 18 -7.13 5.74 4.51
CA ARG A 18 -6.53 6.74 5.38
C ARG A 18 -6.02 7.91 4.56
N GLU A 19 -6.37 9.12 4.99
CA GLU A 19 -5.79 10.38 4.48
C GLU A 19 -5.75 10.41 2.93
N THR A 20 -6.86 10.07 2.26
CA THR A 20 -6.91 9.95 0.78
C THR A 20 -6.56 11.25 0.05
N HIS A 21 -6.78 12.40 0.68
CA HIS A 21 -6.31 13.70 0.17
C HIS A 21 -4.77 13.83 0.10
N ILE A 22 -4.03 12.94 0.78
CA ILE A 22 -2.56 12.85 0.76
C ILE A 22 -2.12 11.68 -0.12
N TYR A 23 -2.70 10.48 0.10
CA TYR A 23 -2.22 9.23 -0.49
C TYR A 23 -2.99 8.77 -1.74
N GLY A 24 -4.06 9.46 -2.11
CA GLY A 24 -4.95 9.09 -3.19
C GLY A 24 -5.91 7.95 -2.83
N ASP A 25 -6.69 7.55 -3.84
CA ASP A 25 -7.74 6.54 -3.70
C ASP A 25 -7.28 5.11 -4.08
N MET A 26 -6.01 4.94 -4.48
CA MET A 26 -5.47 3.63 -4.83
C MET A 26 -5.25 2.78 -3.59
N THR A 27 -5.71 1.53 -3.64
CA THR A 27 -5.57 0.54 -2.56
C THR A 27 -4.25 -0.23 -2.63
N LEU A 28 -3.88 -0.89 -1.53
CA LEU A 28 -2.71 -1.78 -1.50
C LEU A 28 -2.91 -3.07 -2.31
N ALA A 29 -4.16 -3.56 -2.34
CA ALA A 29 -4.59 -4.73 -3.11
C ALA A 29 -5.04 -4.36 -4.52
#